data_AF-K1SQH4-F1
#
_entry.id   AF-K1SQH4-F1
#
_cell.length_a   1.000
_cell.length_b   1.000
_cell.length_c   1.000
_cell.angle_alpha   90.00
_cell.angle_beta   90.00
_cell.angle_gamma   90.00
#
_symmetry.space_group_name_H-M   'P 1'
#
loop_
_entity.id
_entity.type
_entity.pdbx_description
1 polymer ?
#
loop_
_entity_poly.entity_id
_entity_poly.type
_entity_poly.pdbx_seq_one_letter_code
_entity_poly.pdbx_strand_id
1 'polypeptide(L)'
;KPMKPGGYSDSGADIAYCLKSDGEEVITPVENPDVYRDTDWVFPDTKEGIELAISLGADTLWLNTVLFATHPITLFKGIDVVGQEPSCAEKLDDKFGTNKFLKDRNLSVIDEVRIGKDDLYEGLYPCVIKPIRGRGSQGVVKMRYDRGFSQSTR
;
A
#
# COMPACT_ATOMS: atom_id res chain seq x y z
N LYS A 1 -3.92 -22.53 3.92
CA LYS A 1 -3.93 -22.67 2.44
C LYS A 1 -2.59 -23.23 1.98
N PRO A 2 -2.56 -24.17 1.01
CA PRO A 2 -1.30 -24.72 0.51
C PRO A 2 -0.38 -23.61 -0.01
N MET A 3 0.94 -23.80 0.15
CA MET A 3 1.93 -22.86 -0.38
C MET A 3 1.82 -22.81 -1.90
N LYS A 4 1.62 -21.62 -2.47
CA LYS A 4 1.55 -21.44 -3.93
C LYS A 4 2.94 -21.59 -4.56
N PRO A 5 3.04 -22.12 -5.78
CA PRO A 5 4.26 -22.02 -6.57
C PRO A 5 4.66 -20.54 -6.71
N GLY A 6 5.83 -20.15 -6.19
CA GLY A 6 6.30 -18.76 -6.21
C GLY A 6 6.05 -17.92 -4.95
N GLY A 7 5.38 -18.47 -3.92
CA GLY A 7 5.17 -17.80 -2.63
C GLY A 7 3.84 -17.05 -2.49
N TYR A 8 3.77 -16.08 -1.58
CA TYR A 8 2.55 -15.31 -1.29
C TYR A 8 2.12 -14.46 -2.49
N SER A 9 0.85 -14.58 -2.89
CA SER A 9 0.26 -13.84 -4.02
C SER A 9 -0.68 -12.73 -3.55
N ASP A 10 -1.59 -13.03 -2.61
CA ASP A 10 -2.53 -12.06 -2.06
C ASP A 10 -2.78 -12.37 -0.57
N SER A 11 -2.30 -11.49 0.30
CA SER A 11 -2.46 -11.63 1.76
C SER A 11 -3.90 -11.44 2.22
N GLY A 12 -4.72 -10.73 1.43
CA GLY A 12 -6.17 -10.62 1.61
C GLY A 12 -6.83 -11.99 1.58
N ALA A 13 -6.54 -12.75 0.53
CA ALA A 13 -7.10 -14.09 0.33
C ALA A 13 -6.64 -15.07 1.42
N ASP A 14 -5.39 -14.96 1.87
CA ASP A 14 -4.84 -15.85 2.88
C ASP A 14 -5.45 -15.61 4.27
N ILE A 15 -5.68 -14.36 4.68
CA ILE A 15 -6.37 -14.06 5.95
C ILE A 15 -7.86 -14.41 5.89
N ALA A 16 -8.55 -14.11 4.78
CA ALA A 16 -9.95 -14.52 4.61
C ALA A 16 -10.11 -16.05 4.72
N TYR A 17 -9.20 -16.80 4.11
CA TYR A 17 -9.13 -18.26 4.27
C TYR A 17 -8.91 -18.69 5.72
N CYS A 18 -7.95 -18.09 6.41
CA CYS A 18 -7.64 -18.44 7.80
C CYS A 18 -8.82 -18.16 8.73
N LEU A 19 -9.43 -16.97 8.65
CA LEU A 19 -10.60 -16.59 9.46
C LEU A 19 -11.77 -17.54 9.21
N LYS A 20 -12.13 -17.80 7.94
CA LYS A 20 -13.23 -18.71 7.59
C LYS A 20 -12.95 -20.16 8.04
N SER A 21 -11.69 -20.60 7.98
CA SER A 21 -11.29 -21.94 8.43
C SER A 21 -11.31 -22.08 9.96
N ASP A 22 -11.20 -20.96 10.69
CA ASP A 22 -11.30 -20.91 12.16
C ASP A 22 -12.74 -20.76 12.65
N GLY A 23 -13.71 -20.67 11.72
CA GLY A 23 -15.15 -20.56 12.03
C GLY A 23 -15.66 -19.13 12.15
N GLU A 24 -14.83 -18.12 11.87
CA GLU A 24 -15.27 -16.73 11.80
C GLU A 24 -16.17 -16.49 10.59
N GLU A 25 -17.13 -15.58 10.73
CA GLU A 25 -18.02 -15.18 9.64
C GLU A 25 -17.26 -14.32 8.63
N VAL A 26 -17.02 -14.87 7.44
CA VAL A 26 -16.30 -14.19 6.35
C VAL A 26 -17.14 -14.22 5.08
N ILE A 27 -17.57 -13.03 4.65
CA ILE A 27 -18.21 -12.81 3.37
C ILE A 27 -17.16 -12.93 2.26
N THR A 28 -17.44 -13.75 1.24
CA THR A 28 -16.58 -13.97 0.08
C THR A 28 -17.34 -13.68 -1.22
N PRO A 29 -16.65 -13.28 -2.31
CA PRO A 29 -17.30 -13.02 -3.61
C PRO A 29 -18.13 -14.17 -4.17
N VAL A 30 -17.78 -15.41 -3.79
CA VAL A 30 -18.50 -16.63 -4.12
C VAL A 30 -18.76 -17.45 -2.86
N GLU A 31 -19.83 -18.25 -2.85
CA GLU A 31 -20.24 -19.04 -1.68
C GLU A 31 -19.22 -20.12 -1.29
N ASN A 32 -18.69 -20.84 -2.29
CA ASN A 32 -17.75 -21.94 -2.14
C ASN A 32 -16.40 -21.60 -2.80
N PRO A 33 -15.56 -20.80 -2.15
CA PRO A 33 -14.34 -20.27 -2.76
C PRO A 33 -13.27 -21.35 -2.98
N ASP A 34 -12.65 -21.37 -4.15
CA ASP A 34 -11.52 -22.26 -4.43
C ASP A 34 -10.26 -21.75 -3.71
N VAL A 35 -9.65 -22.61 -2.90
CA VAL A 35 -8.42 -22.28 -2.16
C VAL A 35 -7.27 -21.84 -3.08
N TYR A 36 -7.27 -22.20 -4.36
CA TYR A 36 -6.22 -21.82 -5.31
C TYR A 36 -6.51 -20.52 -6.08
N ARG A 37 -7.71 -19.94 -5.95
CA ARG A 37 -8.13 -18.75 -6.69
C ARG A 37 -8.36 -17.57 -5.75
N ASP A 38 -7.40 -16.65 -5.69
CA ASP A 38 -7.46 -15.52 -4.74
C ASP A 38 -8.72 -14.64 -4.91
N THR A 39 -9.17 -14.45 -6.16
CA THR A 39 -10.37 -13.67 -6.47
C THR A 39 -11.68 -14.30 -5.99
N ASP A 40 -11.67 -15.55 -5.53
CA ASP A 40 -12.81 -16.15 -4.84
C ASP A 40 -12.88 -15.75 -3.36
N TRP A 41 -11.77 -15.26 -2.79
CA TRP A 41 -11.63 -14.92 -1.37
C TRP A 41 -11.66 -13.42 -1.10
N VAL A 42 -11.27 -12.59 -2.07
CA VAL A 42 -11.20 -11.14 -1.90
C VAL A 42 -12.04 -10.41 -2.93
N PHE A 43 -12.76 -9.39 -2.48
CA PHE A 43 -13.47 -8.48 -3.36
C PHE A 43 -12.47 -7.56 -4.08
N PRO A 44 -12.74 -7.17 -5.33
CA PRO A 44 -11.95 -6.18 -6.03
C PRO A 44 -11.91 -4.85 -5.28
N ASP A 45 -10.76 -4.17 -5.33
CA ASP A 45 -10.56 -2.82 -4.80
C ASP A 45 -11.18 -1.76 -5.72
N THR A 46 -12.48 -1.89 -6.00
CA THR A 46 -13.28 -0.96 -6.80
C THR A 46 -14.55 -0.59 -6.05
N LYS A 47 -15.22 0.46 -6.52
CA LYS A 47 -16.51 0.87 -5.94
C LYS A 47 -17.51 -0.29 -5.97
N GLU A 48 -17.60 -0.99 -7.10
CA GLU A 48 -18.54 -2.09 -7.33
C GLU A 48 -18.19 -3.30 -6.46
N GLY A 49 -16.90 -3.58 -6.26
CA GLY A 49 -16.45 -4.65 -5.36
C GLY A 49 -16.85 -4.38 -3.90
N ILE A 50 -16.69 -3.13 -3.45
CA ILE A 50 -17.10 -2.70 -2.12
C ILE A 50 -18.63 -2.75 -1.97
N GLU A 51 -19.38 -2.25 -2.95
CA GLU A 51 -20.85 -2.31 -2.96
C GLU A 51 -21.36 -3.75 -2.87
N LEU A 52 -20.73 -4.68 -3.61
CA LEU A 52 -21.09 -6.09 -3.57
C LEU A 52 -20.87 -6.68 -2.18
N ALA A 53 -19.71 -6.47 -1.57
CA ALA A 53 -19.40 -6.97 -0.24
C ALA A 53 -20.46 -6.52 0.79
N ILE A 54 -20.81 -5.23 0.76
CA ILE A 54 -21.83 -4.63 1.63
C ILE A 54 -23.21 -5.23 1.36
N SER A 55 -23.58 -5.40 0.09
CA SER A 55 -24.88 -5.98 -0.29
C SER A 55 -25.05 -7.43 0.17
N LEU A 56 -23.94 -8.16 0.34
CA LEU A 56 -23.88 -9.51 0.87
C LEU A 56 -23.85 -9.56 2.40
N GLY A 57 -23.90 -8.41 3.08
CA GLY A 57 -24.00 -8.31 4.53
C GLY A 57 -22.69 -7.97 5.25
N ALA A 58 -21.61 -7.63 4.54
CA ALA A 58 -20.38 -7.22 5.21
C ALA A 58 -20.57 -5.90 5.98
N ASP A 59 -20.27 -5.92 7.28
CA ASP A 59 -20.27 -4.75 8.17
C ASP A 59 -18.86 -4.26 8.53
N THR A 60 -17.83 -5.05 8.19
CA THR A 60 -16.43 -4.76 8.46
C THR A 60 -15.60 -5.10 7.24
N LEU A 61 -14.75 -4.16 6.80
CA LEU A 61 -13.83 -4.35 5.68
C LEU A 61 -12.38 -4.29 6.16
N TRP A 62 -11.55 -5.23 5.70
CA TRP A 62 -10.11 -5.17 5.91
C TRP A 62 -9.41 -4.62 4.67
N LEU A 63 -8.84 -3.42 4.79
CA LEU A 63 -8.06 -2.78 3.73
C LEU A 63 -6.64 -3.36 3.79
N ASN A 64 -6.40 -4.41 3.00
CA ASN A 64 -5.15 -5.17 3.00
C ASN A 64 -3.94 -4.40 2.45
N THR A 65 -4.16 -3.25 1.81
CA THR A 65 -3.12 -2.40 1.22
C THR A 65 -3.28 -0.95 1.64
N VAL A 66 -2.22 -0.17 1.47
CA VAL A 66 -2.26 1.28 1.62
C VAL A 66 -3.12 1.88 0.52
N LEU A 67 -4.16 2.62 0.90
CA LEU A 67 -5.07 3.34 0.02
C LEU A 67 -4.95 4.85 0.26
N PHE A 68 -5.40 5.65 -0.70
CA PHE A 68 -5.25 7.12 -0.70
C PHE A 68 -6.59 7.84 -0.64
N ALA A 69 -6.58 9.15 -0.40
CA ALA A 69 -7.80 9.91 -0.10
C ALA A 69 -8.84 9.89 -1.23
N THR A 70 -8.40 9.65 -2.47
CA THR A 70 -9.28 9.53 -3.65
C THR A 70 -9.86 8.13 -3.85
N HIS A 71 -9.56 7.18 -2.97
CA HIS A 71 -10.01 5.81 -3.10
C HIS A 71 -11.54 5.68 -2.88
N PRO A 72 -12.27 4.87 -3.68
CA PRO A 72 -13.72 4.70 -3.54
C PRO A 72 -14.22 4.33 -2.15
N ILE A 73 -13.41 3.66 -1.32
CA ILE A 73 -13.76 3.32 0.07
C ILE A 73 -14.20 4.53 0.90
N THR A 74 -13.70 5.72 0.58
CA THR A 74 -14.03 6.97 1.29
C THR A 74 -15.48 7.41 1.11
N LEU A 75 -16.17 6.90 0.08
CA LEU A 75 -17.58 7.16 -0.24
C LEU A 75 -18.55 6.42 0.68
N PHE A 76 -18.11 5.32 1.31
CA PHE A 76 -18.95 4.47 2.13
C PHE A 76 -18.95 4.93 3.59
N LYS A 77 -20.11 4.82 4.25
CA LYS A 77 -20.35 5.21 5.65
C LYS A 77 -21.11 4.12 6.37
N GLY A 78 -20.95 4.05 7.69
CA GLY A 78 -21.64 3.05 8.52
C GLY A 78 -21.09 1.63 8.37
N ILE A 79 -19.84 1.51 7.93
CA ILE A 79 -19.09 0.25 7.89
C ILE A 79 -17.82 0.40 8.71
N ASP A 80 -17.47 -0.64 9.45
CA ASP A 80 -16.22 -0.69 10.17
C ASP A 80 -15.06 -1.03 9.22
N VAL A 81 -13.89 -0.49 9.54
CA VAL A 81 -12.70 -0.67 8.70
C VAL A 81 -11.53 -1.07 9.57
N VAL A 82 -10.95 -2.22 9.26
CA VAL A 82 -9.64 -2.63 9.75
C VAL A 82 -8.61 -2.16 8.73
N GLY A 83 -7.65 -1.35 9.17
CA GLY A 83 -6.61 -0.82 8.29
C GLY A 83 -6.27 0.63 8.62
N GLN A 84 -5.63 1.30 7.66
CA GLN A 84 -5.27 2.70 7.79
C GLN A 84 -6.35 3.58 7.17
N GLU A 85 -6.66 4.70 7.81
CA GLU A 85 -7.49 5.73 7.17
C GLU A 85 -6.78 6.25 5.92
N PRO A 86 -7.42 6.24 4.72
CA PRO A 86 -6.75 6.62 3.48
C PRO A 86 -6.17 8.04 3.50
N SER A 87 -6.84 8.98 4.17
CA SER A 87 -6.37 10.37 4.29
C SER A 87 -5.09 10.50 5.12
N CYS A 88 -4.96 9.68 6.18
CA CYS A 88 -3.76 9.62 7.00
C CYS A 88 -2.62 8.94 6.25
N ALA A 89 -2.90 7.85 5.54
CA ALA A 89 -1.90 7.13 4.78
C ALA A 89 -1.30 8.01 3.66
N GLU A 90 -2.13 8.78 2.95
CA GLU A 90 -1.67 9.74 1.94
C GLU A 90 -0.72 10.80 2.51
N LYS A 91 -1.02 11.33 3.69
CA LYS A 91 -0.16 12.29 4.39
C LYS A 91 1.19 11.68 4.75
N LEU A 92 1.19 10.43 5.21
CA LEU A 92 2.40 9.75 5.64
C LEU A 92 3.27 9.23 4.48
N ASP A 93 2.68 8.95 3.31
CA ASP A 93 3.43 8.58 2.11
C ASP A 93 4.25 9.75 1.53
N ASP A 94 3.93 11.00 1.90
CA ASP A 94 4.79 12.16 1.64
C ASP A 94 6.06 12.06 2.48
N LYS A 95 7.11 11.44 1.93
CA LYS A 95 8.37 11.18 2.65
C LYS A 95 9.02 12.46 3.15
N PHE A 96 8.89 13.56 2.41
CA PHE A 96 9.47 14.84 2.78
C PHE A 96 8.71 15.49 3.94
N GLY A 97 7.37 15.50 3.86
CA GLY A 97 6.51 15.93 4.96
C GLY A 97 6.70 15.09 6.22
N THR A 98 6.72 13.77 6.08
CA THR A 98 6.93 12.82 7.18
C THR A 98 8.29 13.00 7.84
N ASN A 99 9.37 13.13 7.06
CA ASN A 99 10.69 13.40 7.64
C ASN A 99 10.74 14.73 8.38
N LYS A 100 10.14 15.81 7.85
CA LYS A 100 9.99 17.06 8.60
C LYS A 100 9.23 16.86 9.91
N PHE A 101 8.10 16.15 9.87
CA PHE A 101 7.27 15.86 11.05
C PHE A 101 8.04 15.10 12.14
N LEU A 102 8.91 14.15 11.75
CA LEU A 102 9.79 13.40 12.63
C LEU A 102 10.92 14.28 13.19
N LYS A 103 11.58 15.10 12.35
CA LYS A 103 12.62 16.07 12.78
C LYS A 103 12.08 17.04 13.83
N ASP A 104 10.88 17.59 13.60
CA ASP A 104 10.23 18.53 14.52
C ASP A 104 9.92 17.89 15.90
N ARG A 105 10.01 16.56 16.02
CA ARG A 105 9.85 15.78 17.26
C ARG A 105 11.17 15.24 17.83
N ASN A 106 12.31 15.74 17.34
CA ASN A 106 13.65 15.29 17.72
C ASN A 106 13.89 13.79 17.45
N LEU A 107 13.18 13.20 16.48
CA LEU A 107 13.46 11.85 16.02
C LEU A 107 14.53 11.88 14.93
N SER A 108 15.45 10.92 15.00
CA SER A 108 16.54 10.80 14.04
C SER A 108 16.00 10.41 12.66
N VAL A 109 16.28 11.23 11.65
CA VAL A 109 16.05 10.91 10.24
C VAL A 109 17.26 11.32 9.42
N ILE A 110 17.38 10.78 8.21
CA ILE A 110 18.45 11.14 7.28
C ILE A 110 18.20 12.56 6.73
N ASP A 111 19.27 13.31 6.52
CA ASP A 111 19.20 14.59 5.84
C ASP A 111 18.85 14.42 4.37
N GLU A 112 17.93 15.25 3.92
CA GLU A 112 17.38 15.19 2.58
C GLU A 112 17.16 16.60 2.04
N VAL A 113 17.16 16.68 0.72
CA VAL A 113 16.82 17.88 -0.03
C VAL A 113 15.79 17.51 -1.08
N ARG A 114 14.86 18.41 -1.35
CA ARG A 114 13.90 18.25 -2.44
C ARG A 114 14.54 18.79 -3.72
N ILE A 115 14.59 17.95 -4.75
CA ILE A 115 15.00 18.34 -6.10
C ILE A 115 13.84 18.14 -7.06
N GLY A 116 13.61 19.12 -7.93
CA GLY A 116 12.75 19.05 -9.09
C GLY A 116 13.45 18.43 -10.30
N LYS A 117 12.71 18.32 -11.41
CA LYS A 117 13.20 17.73 -12.66
C LYS A 117 14.42 18.46 -13.24
N ASP A 118 14.44 19.78 -13.11
CA ASP A 118 15.45 20.65 -13.72
C ASP A 118 16.50 21.13 -12.70
N ASP A 119 16.43 20.64 -11.46
CA ASP A 119 17.35 21.02 -10.39
C ASP A 119 18.66 20.20 -10.47
N LEU A 120 19.79 20.88 -10.25
CA LEU A 120 21.08 20.22 -10.07
C LEU A 120 21.25 19.80 -8.61
N TYR A 121 21.63 18.53 -8.38
CA TYR A 121 21.95 18.04 -7.04
C TYR A 121 23.41 18.35 -6.70
N GLU A 122 23.62 19.25 -5.74
CA GLU A 122 24.94 19.70 -5.26
C GLU A 122 25.33 19.08 -3.89
N GLY A 123 24.59 18.08 -3.43
CA GLY A 123 24.82 17.45 -2.13
C GLY A 123 25.94 16.41 -2.12
N LEU A 124 26.07 15.71 -0.98
CA LEU A 124 27.09 14.70 -0.76
C LEU A 124 26.73 13.37 -1.46
N TYR A 125 27.77 12.68 -1.93
CA TYR A 125 27.66 11.33 -2.50
C TYR A 125 28.33 10.29 -1.57
N PRO A 126 27.88 9.02 -1.58
CA PRO A 126 26.73 8.51 -2.33
C PRO A 126 25.40 8.98 -1.73
N CYS A 127 24.39 9.19 -2.58
CA CYS A 127 23.04 9.52 -2.15
C CYS A 127 22.01 8.60 -2.78
N VAL A 128 20.78 8.65 -2.25
CA VAL A 128 19.63 7.92 -2.79
C VAL A 128 18.60 8.95 -3.23
N ILE A 129 18.27 8.94 -4.52
CA ILE A 129 17.14 9.69 -5.05
C ILE A 129 15.93 8.79 -4.97
N LYS A 130 14.82 9.30 -4.43
CA LYS A 130 13.54 8.60 -4.35
C LYS A 130 12.41 9.58 -4.65
N PRO A 131 11.33 9.14 -5.31
CA PRO A 131 10.11 9.93 -5.41
C PRO A 131 9.57 10.27 -4.02
N ILE A 132 8.98 11.46 -3.88
CA ILE A 132 8.35 11.89 -2.62
C ILE A 132 7.27 10.87 -2.21
N ARG A 133 6.39 10.52 -3.16
CA ARG A 133 5.35 9.50 -3.03
C ARG A 133 5.63 8.32 -3.96
N GLY A 134 5.24 7.12 -3.56
CA GLY A 134 5.40 5.93 -4.39
C GLY A 134 5.65 4.65 -3.60
N ARG A 135 5.36 3.52 -4.25
CA ARG A 135 5.42 2.17 -3.69
C ARG A 135 6.52 1.33 -4.33
N GLY A 136 7.11 0.43 -3.55
CA GLY A 136 7.92 -0.68 -4.07
C GLY A 136 9.14 -0.25 -4.88
N SER A 137 10.03 0.56 -4.28
CA SER A 137 11.31 1.04 -4.85
C SER A 137 11.25 1.63 -6.28
N GLN A 138 10.06 1.86 -6.82
CA GLN A 138 9.86 2.45 -8.14
C GLN A 138 10.44 3.86 -8.14
N GLY A 139 11.28 4.16 -9.13
CA GLY A 139 11.98 5.44 -9.23
C GLY A 139 13.09 5.68 -8.20
N VAL A 140 13.42 4.69 -7.35
CA VAL A 140 14.54 4.81 -6.40
C VAL A 140 15.86 4.53 -7.11
N VAL A 141 16.82 5.44 -6.98
CA VAL A 141 18.15 5.35 -7.63
C VAL A 141 19.24 5.63 -6.62
N LYS A 142 20.29 4.79 -6.60
CA LYS A 142 21.53 5.07 -5.87
C LYS A 142 22.50 5.83 -6.77
N MET A 143 22.93 7.01 -6.33
CA MET A 143 23.90 7.83 -7.04
C MET A 143 25.30 7.66 -6.42
N ARG A 144 26.32 7.63 -7.28
CA ARG A 144 27.74 7.52 -6.88
C ARG A 144 28.53 8.69 -7.47
N TYR A 145 29.63 9.04 -6.81
CA TYR A 145 30.48 10.20 -7.14
C TYR A 145 31.00 10.19 -8.60
N ASP A 146 31.16 9.02 -9.21
CA ASP A 146 31.82 8.83 -10.51
C ASP A 146 30.88 8.75 -11.72
N ARG A 147 29.55 8.76 -11.53
CA ARG A 147 28.58 8.74 -12.64
C ARG A 147 27.37 9.61 -12.34
N GLY A 148 27.22 10.66 -13.14
CA GLY A 148 25.95 11.36 -13.31
C GLY A 148 24.83 10.37 -13.67
N PHE A 149 23.60 10.80 -13.40
CA PHE A 149 22.34 10.04 -13.45
C PHE A 149 22.32 8.90 -14.49
N SER A 150 22.62 7.66 -14.07
CA SER A 150 22.34 6.50 -14.89
C SER A 150 20.96 5.98 -14.52
N GLN A 151 19.95 6.33 -15.32
CA GLN A 151 18.65 5.66 -15.30
C GLN A 151 18.90 4.18 -15.63
N SER A 152 18.93 3.31 -14.62
CA SER A 152 18.76 1.87 -14.85
C SER A 152 17.26 1.60 -14.85
N THR A 153 16.61 1.83 -15.99
CA THR A 153 15.34 1.19 -16.29
C THR A 153 15.60 -0.32 -16.38
N ARG A 154 15.05 -1.07 -15.44
CA ARG A 154 14.67 -2.46 -15.67
C ARG A 154 13.15 -2.50 -15.75
#